data_AF-E7GBY5-F1
#
_entry.id   AF-E7GBY5-F1
#
_cell.length_a   1.000
_cell.length_b   1.000
_cell.length_c   1.000
_cell.angle_alpha   90.00
_cell.angle_beta   90.00
_cell.angle_gamma   90.00
#
_symmetry.space_group_name_H-M   'P 1'
#
loop_
_entity.id
_entity.type
_entity.pdbx_description
1 polymer ?
#
loop_
_entity_poly.entity_id
_entity_poly.type
_entity_poly.pdbx_seq_one_letter_code
_entity_poly.pdbx_strand_id
1 'polypeptide(L)'
;MALLKSLISWVGGKKALRELIYQRFPKNYGRYIEVFGGGGWVLFGKKPDKFEVYNDFNNNLTNMFAVVRDQPLAFIQELGYLPENGRFIFNLYKEIISKQRIEDKYIEEEMKKVKVYFTELQAEEIQEVMKKERIEKQDVKLAVAFFKLIRYSYGSGCKTFGCRPYDVRKAFTLVWNISDRLANTIIENKDFEALIIQYDRPDAFFIVIHRTSKQKDTMQLFLQKKIIFD
;
A
#
# COMPACT_ATOMS: atom_id res chain seq x y z
N MET A 1 9.35 22.37 -3.51
CA MET A 1 8.42 21.25 -3.77
C MET A 1 7.22 21.38 -2.85
N ALA A 2 6.00 21.38 -3.39
CA ALA A 2 4.79 21.35 -2.61
C ALA A 2 4.63 19.98 -1.91
N LEU A 3 4.10 19.97 -0.69
CA LEU A 3 3.87 18.74 0.07
C LEU A 3 2.81 17.88 -0.63
N LEU A 4 3.09 16.58 -0.76
CA LEU A 4 2.24 15.66 -1.49
C LEU A 4 1.07 15.17 -0.62
N LYS A 5 -0.07 14.90 -1.27
CA LYS A 5 -1.22 14.28 -0.61
C LYS A 5 -1.13 12.76 -0.76
N SER A 6 -1.70 12.02 0.18
CA SER A 6 -1.84 10.57 0.03
C SER A 6 -2.67 10.21 -1.21
N LEU A 7 -2.34 9.07 -1.82
CA LEU A 7 -3.14 8.44 -2.87
C LEU A 7 -4.56 8.09 -2.39
N ILE A 8 -4.73 7.83 -1.10
CA ILE A 8 -5.98 7.36 -0.52
C ILE A 8 -6.35 8.13 0.74
N SER A 9 -7.65 8.25 0.99
CA SER A 9 -8.13 8.66 2.31
C SER A 9 -8.29 7.41 3.16
N TRP A 10 -7.27 7.03 3.92
CA TRP A 10 -7.38 5.85 4.78
C TRP A 10 -8.09 6.17 6.10
N VAL A 11 -8.79 5.17 6.63
CA VAL A 11 -9.50 5.28 7.91
C VAL A 11 -8.50 5.62 9.02
N GLY A 12 -8.80 6.65 9.83
CA GLY A 12 -7.87 7.15 10.85
C GLY A 12 -6.78 8.07 10.31
N GLY A 13 -6.88 8.51 9.05
CA GLY A 13 -5.95 9.43 8.40
C GLY A 13 -5.70 10.68 9.25
N LYS A 14 -4.50 10.79 9.78
CA LYS A 14 -4.03 11.87 10.66
C LYS A 14 -3.73 13.18 9.91
N LYS A 15 -4.44 13.44 8.80
CA LYS A 15 -4.25 14.63 7.97
C LYS A 15 -4.38 15.93 8.78
N ALA A 16 -5.34 16.00 9.69
CA ALA A 16 -5.55 17.17 10.55
C ALA A 16 -4.45 17.33 11.62
N LEU A 17 -3.82 16.24 12.04
CA LEU A 17 -2.82 16.22 13.12
C LEU A 17 -1.38 16.34 12.60
N ARG A 18 -1.18 16.34 11.27
CA ARG A 18 0.16 16.33 10.65
C ARG A 18 1.07 17.46 11.14
N GLU A 19 0.55 18.69 11.29
CA GLU A 19 1.35 19.84 11.69
C GLU A 19 1.82 19.70 13.15
N LEU A 20 0.94 19.22 14.02
CA LEU A 20 1.27 18.94 15.43
C LEU A 20 2.27 17.78 15.55
N ILE A 21 2.20 16.81 14.63
CA ILE A 21 3.15 15.72 14.53
C ILE A 21 4.53 16.26 14.16
N TYR A 22 4.62 17.09 13.11
CA TYR A 22 5.89 17.68 12.65
C TYR A 22 6.55 18.57 13.70
N GLN A 23 5.77 19.32 14.49
CA GLN A 23 6.31 20.15 15.57
C GLN A 23 7.04 19.34 16.66
N ARG A 24 6.73 18.06 16.78
CA ARG A 24 7.37 17.17 17.76
C ARG A 24 8.55 16.41 17.18
N PHE A 25 8.79 16.47 15.87
CA PHE A 25 9.91 15.74 15.26
C PHE A 25 11.23 16.10 15.98
N PRO A 26 12.10 15.09 16.25
CA PRO A 26 13.40 15.38 16.80
C PRO A 26 14.19 16.26 15.83
N LYS A 27 15.01 17.17 16.37
CA LYS A 27 15.81 18.08 15.54
C LYS A 27 16.74 17.35 14.59
N ASN A 28 17.26 16.20 15.02
CA ASN A 28 18.20 15.37 14.27
C ASN A 28 17.78 13.90 14.34
N TYR A 29 17.74 13.25 13.18
CA TYR A 29 17.59 11.80 13.03
C TYR A 29 18.18 11.39 11.66
N GLY A 30 18.64 10.15 11.55
CA GLY A 30 19.23 9.62 10.32
C GLY A 30 18.27 8.72 9.54
N ARG A 31 17.32 8.08 10.24
CA ARG A 31 16.37 7.12 9.69
C ARG A 31 14.97 7.48 10.13
N TYR A 32 14.04 7.61 9.19
CA TYR A 32 12.62 7.80 9.45
C TYR A 32 11.88 6.48 9.26
N ILE A 33 11.17 6.00 10.27
CA ILE A 33 10.41 4.75 10.23
C ILE A 33 8.96 5.02 10.61
N GLU A 34 8.03 4.82 9.68
CA GLU A 34 6.60 4.91 9.93
C GLU A 34 6.03 3.50 10.16
N VAL A 35 5.77 3.18 11.43
CA VAL A 35 5.43 1.81 11.86
C VAL A 35 4.02 1.40 11.43
N PHE A 36 3.08 2.35 11.53
CA PHE A 36 1.68 2.22 11.15
C PHE A 36 1.37 3.23 10.04
N GLY A 37 1.84 2.93 8.85
CA GLY A 37 1.82 3.82 7.70
C GLY A 37 0.41 4.22 7.27
N GLY A 38 -0.54 3.29 7.26
CA GLY A 38 -1.91 3.57 6.82
C GLY A 38 -1.91 4.25 5.45
N GLY A 39 -2.51 5.43 5.34
CA GLY A 39 -2.47 6.22 4.10
C GLY A 39 -1.14 6.95 3.81
N GLY A 40 -0.13 6.89 4.66
CA GLY A 40 1.16 7.59 4.48
C GLY A 40 1.05 9.11 4.60
N TRP A 41 0.08 9.62 5.36
CA TRP A 41 -0.18 11.07 5.46
C TRP A 41 1.01 11.86 6.02
N VAL A 42 1.76 11.27 6.95
CA VAL A 42 2.94 11.90 7.55
C VAL A 42 4.12 11.80 6.59
N LEU A 43 4.40 10.61 6.04
CA LEU A 43 5.42 10.39 5.01
C LEU A 43 5.31 11.37 3.81
N PHE A 44 4.13 11.46 3.18
CA PHE A 44 3.93 12.29 1.99
C PHE A 44 3.87 13.79 2.29
N GLY A 45 3.53 14.14 3.54
CA GLY A 45 3.38 15.53 3.97
C GLY A 45 4.67 16.16 4.48
N LYS A 46 5.83 15.51 4.34
CA LYS A 46 7.15 16.05 4.66
C LYS A 46 8.10 15.93 3.46
N LYS A 47 9.27 16.58 3.56
CA LYS A 47 10.35 16.37 2.58
C LYS A 47 10.90 14.93 2.69
N PRO A 48 11.36 14.33 1.58
CA PRO A 48 12.04 13.03 1.63
C PRO A 48 13.27 13.08 2.52
N ASP A 49 13.40 12.11 3.42
CA ASP A 49 14.63 11.85 4.18
C ASP A 49 15.57 10.93 3.39
N LYS A 50 16.84 10.88 3.80
CA LYS A 50 17.85 10.00 3.18
C LYS A 50 17.51 8.51 3.33
N PHE A 51 16.82 8.15 4.41
CA PHE A 51 16.43 6.78 4.72
C PHE A 51 15.04 6.76 5.31
N GLU A 52 14.09 6.18 4.59
CA GLU A 52 12.68 6.11 4.98
C GLU A 52 12.18 4.67 4.90
N VAL A 53 11.44 4.27 5.93
CA VAL A 53 10.73 2.99 5.97
C VAL A 53 9.24 3.29 6.15
N TYR A 54 8.41 2.82 5.24
CA TYR A 54 6.98 2.73 5.38
C TYR A 54 6.62 1.28 5.74
N ASN A 55 5.91 1.08 6.84
CA ASN A 55 5.38 -0.22 7.21
C ASN A 55 3.88 -0.15 7.45
N ASP A 56 3.16 -1.20 7.06
CA ASP A 56 1.81 -1.45 7.57
C ASP A 56 1.58 -2.96 7.62
N PHE A 57 0.81 -3.43 8.60
CA PHE A 57 0.46 -4.86 8.70
C PHE A 57 -0.53 -5.29 7.61
N ASN A 58 -1.36 -4.36 7.10
CA ASN A 58 -2.30 -4.67 6.03
C ASN A 58 -1.56 -4.79 4.69
N ASN A 59 -1.43 -6.03 4.21
CA ASN A 59 -0.76 -6.32 2.95
C ASN A 59 -1.35 -5.57 1.74
N ASN A 60 -2.64 -5.24 1.75
CA ASN A 60 -3.22 -4.48 0.63
C ASN A 60 -2.66 -3.05 0.56
N LEU A 61 -2.31 -2.44 1.70
CA LEU A 61 -1.69 -1.11 1.72
C LEU A 61 -0.24 -1.16 1.23
N THR A 62 0.54 -2.10 1.75
CA THR A 62 1.96 -2.27 1.37
C THR A 62 2.08 -2.68 -0.09
N ASN A 63 1.26 -3.63 -0.57
CA ASN A 63 1.19 -4.00 -1.98
C ASN A 63 0.81 -2.79 -2.86
N MET A 64 -0.22 -2.04 -2.48
CA MET A 64 -0.65 -0.88 -3.27
C MET A 64 0.46 0.17 -3.41
N PHE A 65 1.14 0.54 -2.31
CA PHE A 65 2.23 1.51 -2.39
C PHE A 65 3.48 0.95 -3.08
N ALA A 66 3.78 -0.34 -2.95
CA ALA A 66 4.87 -1.00 -3.67
C ALA A 66 4.61 -1.01 -5.17
N VAL A 67 3.42 -1.41 -5.62
CA VAL A 67 3.01 -1.38 -7.02
C VAL A 67 3.04 0.06 -7.57
N VAL A 68 2.57 1.05 -6.81
CA VAL A 68 2.62 2.46 -7.25
C VAL A 68 4.08 2.94 -7.38
N ARG A 69 4.98 2.50 -6.50
CA ARG A 69 6.42 2.82 -6.57
C ARG A 69 7.06 2.15 -7.78
N ASP A 70 6.90 0.84 -7.93
CA ASP A 70 7.71 -0.01 -8.81
C ASP A 70 7.09 -0.19 -10.21
N GLN A 71 5.76 -0.09 -10.32
CA GLN A 71 5.01 -0.33 -11.55
C GLN A 71 3.90 0.72 -11.78
N PRO A 72 4.20 2.03 -11.73
CA PRO A 72 3.18 3.10 -11.83
C PRO A 72 2.39 3.06 -13.15
N LEU A 73 3.05 2.71 -14.26
CA LEU A 73 2.39 2.56 -15.55
C LEU A 73 1.40 1.39 -15.59
N ALA A 74 1.79 0.23 -15.05
CA ALA A 74 0.92 -0.92 -14.97
C ALA A 74 -0.28 -0.63 -14.07
N PHE A 75 -0.07 0.08 -12.96
CA PHE A 75 -1.15 0.55 -12.09
C PHE A 75 -2.12 1.48 -12.84
N ILE A 76 -1.63 2.46 -13.60
CA ILE A 76 -2.47 3.38 -14.38
C ILE A 76 -3.25 2.63 -15.48
N GLN A 77 -2.59 1.69 -16.17
CA GLN A 77 -3.21 0.88 -17.20
C GLN A 77 -4.35 0.02 -16.63
N GLU A 78 -4.11 -0.67 -15.53
CA GLU A 78 -5.11 -1.51 -14.85
C GLU A 78 -6.20 -0.67 -14.16
N LEU A 79 -5.88 0.54 -13.71
CA LEU A 79 -6.87 1.48 -13.17
C LEU A 79 -7.96 1.80 -14.21
N GLY A 80 -7.58 1.81 -15.49
CA GLY A 80 -8.46 2.09 -16.60
C GLY A 80 -8.81 3.57 -16.71
N TYR A 81 -9.56 3.90 -17.78
CA TYR A 81 -9.82 5.29 -18.18
C TYR A 81 -11.25 5.75 -17.90
N LEU A 82 -12.14 4.83 -17.53
CA LEU A 82 -13.56 5.09 -17.40
C LEU A 82 -13.98 5.22 -15.92
N PRO A 83 -14.90 6.13 -15.58
CA PRO A 83 -15.47 6.20 -14.24
C PRO A 83 -16.46 5.05 -14.02
N GLU A 84 -16.05 4.02 -13.29
CA GLU A 84 -16.88 2.83 -13.01
C GLU A 84 -17.69 2.98 -11.72
N ASN A 85 -18.50 4.03 -11.65
CA ASN A 85 -19.26 4.35 -10.44
C ASN A 85 -20.51 3.49 -10.34
N GLY A 86 -20.49 2.44 -9.52
CA GLY A 86 -21.66 1.59 -9.31
C GLY A 86 -21.52 0.65 -8.13
N ARG A 87 -22.66 0.30 -7.51
CA ARG A 87 -22.70 -0.65 -6.38
C ARG A 87 -22.25 -2.05 -6.80
N PHE A 88 -22.63 -2.47 -8.01
CA PHE A 88 -22.19 -3.74 -8.58
C PHE A 88 -20.66 -3.82 -8.68
N ILE A 89 -20.04 -2.80 -9.27
CA ILE A 89 -18.57 -2.68 -9.39
C ILE A 89 -17.90 -2.65 -8.01
N PHE A 90 -18.46 -1.91 -7.05
CA PHE A 90 -17.96 -1.92 -5.68
C PHE A 90 -17.97 -3.32 -5.06
N ASN A 91 -19.07 -4.07 -5.22
CA ASN A 91 -19.18 -5.42 -4.67
C ASN A 91 -18.18 -6.39 -5.33
N LEU A 92 -17.94 -6.25 -6.65
CA LEU A 92 -16.93 -7.02 -7.36
C LEU A 92 -15.54 -6.80 -6.77
N TYR A 93 -15.11 -5.55 -6.58
CA TYR A 93 -13.81 -5.27 -5.97
C TYR A 93 -13.72 -5.71 -4.51
N LYS A 94 -14.83 -5.64 -3.77
CA LYS A 94 -14.90 -6.16 -2.40
C LYS A 94 -14.67 -7.68 -2.36
N GLU A 95 -15.25 -8.41 -3.30
CA GLU A 95 -15.05 -9.86 -3.42
C GLU A 95 -13.59 -10.19 -3.76
N ILE A 96 -13.01 -9.51 -4.77
CA ILE A 96 -11.61 -9.68 -5.17
C ILE A 96 -10.67 -9.49 -3.97
N ILE A 97 -10.85 -8.40 -3.21
CA ILE A 97 -10.02 -8.11 -2.04
C ILE A 97 -10.28 -9.11 -0.91
N SER A 98 -11.51 -9.60 -0.71
CA SER A 98 -11.77 -10.64 0.29
C SER A 98 -11.10 -11.98 -0.04
N LYS A 99 -11.03 -12.34 -1.33
CA LYS A 99 -10.41 -13.58 -1.80
C LYS A 99 -8.89 -13.49 -1.90
N GLN A 100 -8.32 -12.28 -1.87
CA GLN A 100 -6.89 -12.01 -2.08
C GLN A 100 -6.36 -12.62 -3.39
N ARG A 101 -7.25 -12.87 -4.36
CA ARG A 101 -6.94 -13.53 -5.61
C ARG A 101 -7.92 -13.12 -6.68
N ILE A 102 -7.41 -13.05 -7.90
CA ILE A 102 -8.23 -12.93 -9.10
C ILE A 102 -8.21 -14.30 -9.78
N GLU A 103 -9.40 -14.89 -9.88
CA GLU A 103 -9.59 -16.17 -10.55
C GLU A 103 -9.42 -15.98 -12.05
N ASP A 104 -8.44 -16.68 -12.61
CA ASP A 104 -8.22 -16.72 -14.05
C ASP A 104 -8.79 -18.05 -14.56
N LYS A 105 -9.90 -17.99 -15.29
CA LYS A 105 -10.73 -19.16 -15.61
C LYS A 105 -10.03 -20.15 -16.55
N TYR A 106 -9.06 -19.68 -17.34
CA TYR A 106 -8.44 -20.48 -18.41
C TYR A 106 -7.04 -21.00 -18.03
N ILE A 107 -6.45 -20.49 -16.95
CA ILE A 107 -5.05 -20.76 -16.61
C ILE A 107 -4.78 -22.26 -16.41
N GLU A 108 -5.70 -22.99 -15.78
CA GLU A 108 -5.51 -24.44 -15.54
C GLU A 108 -5.54 -25.24 -16.84
N GLU A 109 -6.37 -24.81 -17.79
CA GLU A 109 -6.45 -25.44 -19.10
C GLU A 109 -5.18 -25.15 -19.93
N GLU A 110 -4.71 -23.90 -19.92
CA GLU A 110 -3.48 -23.52 -20.62
C GLU A 110 -2.25 -24.23 -20.05
N MET A 111 -2.13 -24.34 -18.72
CA MET A 111 -1.03 -25.08 -18.07
C MET A 111 -1.02 -26.56 -18.47
N LYS A 112 -2.19 -27.17 -18.70
CA LYS A 112 -2.29 -28.54 -19.22
C LYS A 112 -1.81 -28.61 -20.67
N LYS A 113 -2.22 -27.67 -21.52
CA LYS A 113 -1.78 -27.61 -22.93
C LYS A 113 -0.26 -27.49 -23.03
N VAL A 114 0.38 -26.67 -22.19
CA VAL A 114 1.85 -26.54 -22.19
C VAL A 114 2.55 -27.89 -21.96
N LYS A 115 2.03 -28.74 -21.07
CA LYS A 115 2.61 -30.08 -20.84
C LYS A 115 2.41 -31.06 -22.00
N VAL A 116 1.42 -30.81 -22.85
CA VAL A 116 1.11 -31.68 -24.00
C VAL A 116 1.95 -31.28 -25.22
N TYR A 117 2.17 -29.98 -25.43
CA TYR A 117 2.80 -29.47 -26.65
C TYR A 117 4.31 -29.25 -26.56
N PHE A 118 4.90 -29.23 -25.36
CA PHE A 118 6.32 -28.93 -25.16
C PHE A 118 7.06 -30.07 -24.45
N THR A 119 8.39 -30.11 -24.65
CA THR A 119 9.26 -31.01 -23.87
C THR A 119 9.23 -30.65 -22.39
N GLU A 120 9.62 -31.57 -21.51
CA GLU A 120 9.59 -31.36 -20.05
C GLU A 120 10.34 -30.07 -19.62
N LEU A 121 11.58 -29.89 -20.10
CA LEU A 121 12.39 -28.70 -19.81
C LEU A 121 11.70 -27.40 -20.27
N GLN A 122 11.17 -27.40 -21.50
CA GLN A 122 10.47 -26.23 -22.06
C GLN A 122 9.16 -25.96 -21.32
N ALA A 123 8.43 -27.00 -20.95
CA ALA A 123 7.18 -26.88 -20.21
C ALA A 123 7.43 -26.29 -18.81
N GLU A 124 8.52 -26.68 -18.14
CA GLU A 124 8.94 -26.10 -16.86
C GLU A 124 9.25 -24.61 -16.99
N GLU A 125 10.09 -24.22 -17.95
CA GLU A 125 10.44 -22.82 -18.21
C GLU A 125 9.20 -21.97 -18.53
N ILE A 126 8.33 -22.44 -19.44
CA ILE A 126 7.10 -21.74 -19.82
C ILE A 126 6.17 -21.58 -18.62
N GLN A 127 5.99 -22.65 -17.82
CA GLN A 127 5.14 -22.60 -16.64
C GLN A 127 5.69 -21.67 -15.57
N GLU A 128 7.01 -21.57 -15.41
CA GLU A 128 7.64 -20.63 -14.50
C GLU A 128 7.36 -19.18 -14.92
N VAL A 129 7.56 -18.87 -16.21
CA VAL A 129 7.25 -17.55 -16.77
C VAL A 129 5.77 -17.21 -16.61
N MET A 130 4.86 -18.15 -16.95
CA MET A 130 3.41 -17.97 -16.78
C MET A 130 3.04 -17.69 -15.32
N LYS A 131 3.64 -18.41 -14.36
CA LYS A 131 3.41 -18.18 -12.92
C LYS A 131 3.93 -16.81 -12.50
N LYS A 132 5.14 -16.43 -12.94
CA LYS A 132 5.75 -15.14 -12.60
C LYS A 132 4.93 -13.98 -13.14
N GLU A 133 4.57 -14.00 -14.41
CA GLU A 133 3.69 -12.98 -15.01
C GLU A 133 2.35 -12.91 -14.29
N ARG A 134 1.78 -14.06 -13.90
CA ARG A 134 0.52 -14.10 -13.17
C ARG A 134 0.66 -13.44 -11.81
N ILE A 135 1.72 -13.71 -11.07
CA ILE A 135 1.99 -13.11 -9.76
C ILE A 135 2.13 -11.59 -9.92
N GLU A 136 2.98 -11.13 -10.85
CA GLU A 136 3.20 -9.70 -11.11
C GLU A 136 1.90 -8.99 -11.50
N LYS A 137 1.12 -9.58 -12.42
CA LYS A 137 -0.20 -9.06 -12.81
C LYS A 137 -1.20 -9.12 -11.66
N GLN A 138 -1.12 -10.11 -10.78
CA GLN A 138 -2.03 -10.24 -9.64
C GLN A 138 -1.79 -9.14 -8.60
N ASP A 139 -0.53 -8.80 -8.30
CA ASP A 139 -0.20 -7.72 -7.38
C ASP A 139 -0.73 -6.37 -7.89
N VAL A 140 -0.51 -6.07 -9.17
CA VAL A 140 -1.03 -4.85 -9.81
C VAL A 140 -2.56 -4.80 -9.74
N LYS A 141 -3.23 -5.90 -10.11
CA LYS A 141 -4.68 -5.95 -10.08
C LYS A 141 -5.25 -5.85 -8.66
N LEU A 142 -4.62 -6.47 -7.67
CA LEU A 142 -5.03 -6.35 -6.26
C LEU A 142 -4.82 -4.92 -5.74
N ALA A 143 -3.70 -4.28 -6.09
CA ALA A 143 -3.44 -2.89 -5.75
C ALA A 143 -4.52 -1.94 -6.31
N VAL A 144 -4.87 -2.10 -7.60
CA VAL A 144 -5.93 -1.31 -8.24
C VAL A 144 -7.31 -1.62 -7.67
N ALA A 145 -7.63 -2.90 -7.46
CA ALA A 145 -8.89 -3.31 -6.85
C ALA A 145 -9.05 -2.70 -5.45
N PHE A 146 -7.98 -2.67 -4.66
CA PHE A 146 -7.98 -2.07 -3.33
C PHE A 146 -8.16 -0.55 -3.40
N PHE A 147 -7.44 0.14 -4.29
CA PHE A 147 -7.63 1.56 -4.53
C PHE A 147 -9.08 1.90 -4.91
N LYS A 148 -9.65 1.18 -5.88
CA LYS A 148 -11.05 1.38 -6.33
C LYS A 148 -12.04 1.07 -5.20
N LEU A 149 -11.83 -0.01 -4.45
CA LEU A 149 -12.64 -0.35 -3.28
C LEU A 149 -12.67 0.80 -2.27
N ILE A 150 -11.51 1.37 -1.92
CA ILE A 150 -11.41 2.52 -1.01
C ILE A 150 -12.16 3.73 -1.57
N ARG A 151 -11.98 4.06 -2.84
CA ARG A 151 -12.57 5.24 -3.49
C ARG A 151 -14.08 5.15 -3.59
N TYR A 152 -14.63 3.96 -3.80
CA TYR A 152 -16.07 3.72 -3.91
C TYR A 152 -16.74 3.43 -2.56
N SER A 153 -15.97 3.30 -1.48
CA SER A 153 -16.49 3.03 -0.13
C SER A 153 -17.04 4.26 0.58
N TYR A 154 -18.06 4.04 1.41
CA TYR A 154 -18.49 5.02 2.38
C TYR A 154 -17.37 5.29 3.40
N GLY A 155 -16.99 6.56 3.56
CA GLY A 155 -15.92 6.98 4.48
C GLY A 155 -14.60 6.25 4.26
N SER A 156 -14.37 5.70 3.05
CA SER A 156 -13.18 4.90 2.72
C SER A 156 -13.00 3.63 3.57
N GLY A 157 -14.10 3.13 4.16
CA GLY A 157 -14.06 2.02 5.11
C GLY A 157 -14.07 0.61 4.52
N CYS A 158 -14.12 0.44 3.19
CA CYS A 158 -14.15 -0.86 2.50
C CYS A 158 -15.36 -1.77 2.82
N LYS A 159 -16.32 -1.32 3.63
CA LYS A 159 -17.44 -2.12 4.11
C LYS A 159 -18.71 -1.95 3.27
N THR A 160 -19.09 -0.71 3.01
CA THR A 160 -20.32 -0.33 2.32
C THR A 160 -20.04 0.63 1.17
N PHE A 161 -20.87 0.60 0.14
CA PHE A 161 -20.78 1.51 -0.99
C PHE A 161 -21.08 2.95 -0.54
N GLY A 162 -20.27 3.91 -0.99
CA GLY A 162 -20.32 5.30 -0.53
C GLY A 162 -21.28 6.21 -1.28
N CYS A 163 -21.84 5.78 -2.41
CA CYS A 163 -22.70 6.59 -3.29
C CYS A 163 -22.09 7.96 -3.68
N ARG A 164 -20.77 8.08 -3.70
CA ARG A 164 -20.05 9.28 -4.16
C ARG A 164 -19.26 8.93 -5.42
N PRO A 165 -19.52 9.59 -6.55
CA PRO A 165 -18.79 9.31 -7.77
C PRO A 165 -17.33 9.75 -7.63
N TYR A 166 -16.42 8.95 -8.16
CA TYR A 166 -15.01 9.28 -8.29
C TYR A 166 -14.56 9.06 -9.74
N ASP A 167 -13.74 9.99 -10.22
CA ASP A 167 -13.11 9.87 -11.53
C ASP A 167 -11.67 9.39 -11.33
N VAL A 168 -11.39 8.17 -11.75
CA VAL A 168 -10.10 7.51 -11.58
C VAL A 168 -8.96 8.24 -12.28
N ARG A 169 -9.24 9.00 -13.34
CA ARG A 169 -8.25 9.79 -14.08
C ARG A 169 -7.60 10.87 -13.21
N LYS A 170 -8.29 11.34 -12.16
CA LYS A 170 -7.75 12.28 -11.17
C LYS A 170 -6.58 11.68 -10.37
N ALA A 171 -6.40 10.36 -10.39
CA ALA A 171 -5.30 9.69 -9.72
C ALA A 171 -4.03 9.64 -10.57
N PHE A 172 -4.08 9.78 -11.90
CA PHE A 172 -2.95 9.51 -12.79
C PHE A 172 -1.71 10.33 -12.45
N THR A 173 -1.84 11.65 -12.34
CA THR A 173 -0.73 12.53 -11.95
C THR A 173 -0.25 12.25 -10.53
N LEU A 174 -1.17 11.90 -9.63
CA LEU A 174 -0.83 11.63 -8.24
C LEU A 174 -0.05 10.32 -8.08
N VAL A 175 -0.39 9.28 -8.86
CA VAL A 175 0.34 8.01 -8.90
C VAL A 175 1.79 8.26 -9.30
N TRP A 176 2.04 9.04 -10.35
CA TRP A 176 3.39 9.41 -10.75
C TRP A 176 4.17 10.16 -9.67
N ASN A 177 3.58 11.21 -9.10
CA ASN A 177 4.22 11.98 -8.04
C ASN A 177 4.53 11.12 -6.80
N ILE A 178 3.68 10.12 -6.50
CA ILE A 178 3.90 9.19 -5.37
C ILE A 178 4.99 8.19 -5.71
N SER A 179 5.04 7.69 -6.94
CA SER A 179 6.14 6.82 -7.41
C SER A 179 7.49 7.50 -7.20
N ASP A 180 7.65 8.73 -7.71
CA ASP A 180 8.86 9.52 -7.53
C ASP A 180 9.17 9.77 -6.04
N ARG A 181 8.14 10.08 -5.26
CA ARG A 181 8.29 10.34 -3.82
C ARG A 181 8.75 9.10 -3.05
N LEU A 182 8.35 7.91 -3.48
CA LEU A 182 8.68 6.64 -2.84
C LEU A 182 9.94 5.97 -3.39
N ALA A 183 10.61 6.56 -4.39
CA ALA A 183 11.74 5.93 -5.10
C ALA A 183 12.84 5.38 -4.18
N ASN A 184 13.10 6.05 -3.05
CA ASN A 184 14.08 5.61 -2.03
C ASN A 184 13.45 5.14 -0.71
N THR A 185 12.13 4.98 -0.68
CA THR A 185 11.41 4.51 0.51
C THR A 185 11.35 3.00 0.52
N ILE A 186 11.80 2.39 1.62
CA ILE A 186 11.66 0.96 1.88
C ILE A 186 10.22 0.69 2.33
N ILE A 187 9.55 -0.26 1.68
CA ILE A 187 8.18 -0.66 2.03
C ILE A 187 8.25 -2.04 2.67
N GLU A 188 7.74 -2.14 3.91
CA GLU A 188 7.73 -3.35 4.72
C GLU A 188 6.29 -3.76 5.03
N ASN A 189 6.04 -5.07 5.12
CA ASN A 189 4.79 -5.64 5.63
C ASN A 189 5.10 -6.53 6.82
N LYS A 190 5.40 -5.92 7.97
CA LYS A 190 5.82 -6.61 9.19
C LYS A 190 4.94 -6.25 10.37
N ASP A 191 4.88 -7.18 11.32
CA ASP A 191 4.45 -6.86 12.67
C ASP A 191 5.34 -5.75 13.27
N PHE A 192 4.73 -4.89 14.08
CA PHE A 192 5.39 -3.70 14.58
C PHE A 192 6.58 -4.04 15.50
N GLU A 193 6.52 -5.12 16.27
CA GLU A 193 7.62 -5.51 17.17
C GLU A 193 8.83 -5.95 16.36
N ALA A 194 8.62 -6.83 15.37
CA ALA A 194 9.66 -7.28 14.47
C ALA A 194 10.29 -6.12 13.69
N LEU A 195 9.47 -5.17 13.23
CA LEU A 195 9.94 -3.97 12.54
C LEU A 195 10.85 -3.12 13.45
N ILE A 196 10.41 -2.88 14.69
CA ILE A 196 11.18 -2.05 15.63
C ILE A 196 12.52 -2.70 15.95
N ILE A 197 12.54 -4.00 16.26
CA ILE A 197 13.76 -4.75 16.53
C ILE A 197 14.74 -4.64 15.35
N GLN A 198 14.24 -4.76 14.12
CA GLN A 198 15.09 -4.69 12.92
C GLN A 198 15.73 -3.31 12.73
N TYR A 199 14.96 -2.24 12.90
CA TYR A 199 15.38 -0.88 12.59
C TYR A 199 15.87 -0.07 13.79
N ASP A 200 15.92 -0.65 15.01
CA ASP A 200 16.36 0.09 16.19
C ASP A 200 17.85 0.40 16.11
N ARG A 201 18.14 1.67 15.79
CA ARG A 201 19.48 2.23 15.68
C ARG A 201 19.54 3.56 16.44
N PRO A 202 20.73 4.03 16.85
CA PRO A 202 20.86 5.26 17.65
C PRO A 202 20.24 6.52 17.03
N ASP A 203 20.18 6.59 15.70
CA ASP A 203 19.65 7.70 14.91
C ASP A 203 18.25 7.42 14.32
N ALA A 204 17.60 6.33 14.74
CA ALA A 204 16.31 5.91 14.21
C ALA A 204 15.16 6.65 14.88
N PHE A 205 14.36 7.34 14.07
CA PHE A 205 13.14 8.02 14.48
C PHE A 205 11.93 7.21 14.04
N PHE A 206 11.20 6.66 15.02
CA PHE A 206 9.99 5.88 14.80
C PHE A 206 8.75 6.75 15.00
N ILE A 207 7.88 6.78 14.00
CA ILE A 207 6.53 7.33 14.07
C ILE A 207 5.57 6.20 14.38
N VAL A 208 4.99 6.26 15.57
CA VAL A 208 3.98 5.32 16.04
C VAL A 208 2.71 6.08 16.32
N ILE A 209 1.74 5.93 15.43
CA ILE A 209 0.43 6.54 15.57
C ILE A 209 -0.61 5.44 15.53
N HIS A 210 -0.99 4.96 16.70
CA HIS A 210 -1.97 3.89 16.83
C HIS A 210 -3.40 4.44 17.03
N ARG A 211 -4.39 3.54 17.09
CA ARG A 211 -5.81 3.87 17.22
C ARG A 211 -6.45 3.40 18.53
N THR A 212 -5.78 2.54 19.30
CA THR A 212 -6.30 1.94 20.54
C THR A 212 -5.28 2.00 21.67
N SER A 213 -5.81 2.13 22.90
CA SER A 213 -5.05 2.25 24.15
C SER A 213 -4.26 0.99 24.53
N LYS A 214 -4.76 -0.22 24.24
CA LYS A 214 -4.09 -1.48 24.65
C LYS A 214 -2.70 -1.68 24.04
N GLN A 215 -2.46 -1.23 22.80
CA GLN A 215 -1.13 -1.34 22.18
C GLN A 215 -0.17 -0.25 22.68
N LYS A 216 -0.69 0.84 23.27
CA LYS A 216 0.11 1.95 23.79
C LYS A 216 1.04 1.48 24.92
N ASP A 217 0.53 0.64 25.82
CA ASP A 217 1.27 0.13 26.98
C ASP A 217 2.43 -0.76 26.55
N THR A 218 2.20 -1.66 25.57
CA THR A 218 3.24 -2.48 24.95
C THR A 218 4.28 -1.62 24.24
N MET A 219 3.83 -0.61 23.48
CA MET A 219 4.70 0.29 22.71
C MET A 219 5.55 1.22 23.58
N GLN A 220 5.03 1.68 24.73
CA GLN A 220 5.80 2.47 25.70
C GLN A 220 6.96 1.69 26.32
N LEU A 221 6.81 0.37 26.48
CA LEU A 221 7.89 -0.50 26.96
C LEU A 221 9.08 -0.54 25.98
N PHE A 222 8.81 -0.54 24.67
CA PHE A 222 9.83 -0.62 23.62
C PHE A 222 10.44 0.74 23.23
N LEU A 223 9.71 1.85 23.41
CA LEU A 223 10.06 3.15 22.82
C LEU A 223 10.40 4.22 23.84
N GLN A 224 11.11 3.90 24.94
CA GLN A 224 11.49 4.85 26.00
C GLN A 224 12.19 6.17 25.53
N LYS A 225 12.47 6.35 24.23
CA LYS A 225 12.98 7.60 23.63
C LYS A 225 12.26 8.09 22.35
N LYS A 226 11.09 7.57 21.95
CA LYS A 226 10.51 7.84 20.62
C LYS A 226 8.99 8.15 20.70
N ILE A 227 8.54 9.06 19.84
CA ILE A 227 7.28 9.80 20.03
C ILE A 227 6.07 8.92 19.70
N ILE A 228 5.24 8.69 20.71
CA ILE A 228 3.95 8.01 20.57
C ILE A 228 2.85 9.07 20.57
N PHE A 229 1.97 9.03 19.57
CA PHE A 229 0.82 9.94 19.46
C PHE A 229 -0.50 9.20 19.69
N ASP A 230 -1.44 9.85 20.39
CA ASP A 230 -2.83 9.42 20.59
C ASP A 230 -3.74 9.73 19.39
#